data_AF-T1J841-F1
#
_entry.id   AF-T1J841-F1
#
_cell.length_a   1.000
_cell.length_b   1.000
_cell.length_c   1.000
_cell.angle_alpha   90.00
_cell.angle_beta   90.00
_cell.angle_gamma   90.00
#
_symmetry.space_group_name_H-M   'P 1'
#
loop_
_entity.id
_entity.type
_entity.pdbx_description
1 polymer ?
#
loop_
_entity_poly.entity_id
_entity_poly.type
_entity_poly.pdbx_seq_one_letter_code
_entity_poly.pdbx_strand_id
1 'polypeptide(L)'
;NSVLHHGRLTFTTLHIEKMTVFIFTSILLVLSFTNLSLQFEWNVLGTKCEEYPEKVQECWLEKYEVPTCDDKDSLLECAEDAKNDVRNCKEEVRKTINNKYNIIKTLRDAMCENTDLRDEFVKRPSCWLTTRTCASDLAVLADDEEMEEDACGQLLESMESCNFLSGLGKCQEMQANFTLEVFKASTCVSHAEKLLDLDGAASVATSCSIIVVVATAVLAAAI
;
A
#
# COMPACT_ATOMS: atom_id res chain seq x y z
N ASN A 1 -56.35 10.01 72.78
CA ASN A 1 -55.23 9.33 72.08
C ASN A 1 -55.56 9.15 70.61
N SER A 2 -54.56 8.82 69.79
CA SER A 2 -54.70 8.42 68.37
C SER A 2 -54.92 9.55 67.33
N VAL A 3 -54.23 10.69 67.46
CA VAL A 3 -53.99 11.63 66.34
C VAL A 3 -52.55 12.16 66.42
N LEU A 4 -51.58 11.51 65.73
CA LEU A 4 -50.24 12.02 65.38
C LEU A 4 -49.36 10.92 64.72
N HIS A 5 -49.61 10.53 63.46
CA HIS A 5 -48.69 9.59 62.77
C HIS A 5 -48.57 9.67 61.23
N HIS A 6 -49.32 10.53 60.52
CA HIS A 6 -49.24 10.61 59.05
C HIS A 6 -48.22 11.61 58.49
N GLY A 7 -47.72 12.57 59.28
CA GLY A 7 -46.85 13.65 58.80
C GLY A 7 -45.39 13.27 58.47
N ARG A 8 -44.97 12.02 58.66
CA ARG A 8 -43.55 11.62 58.59
C ARG A 8 -43.14 10.80 57.36
N LEU A 9 -44.10 10.29 56.58
CA LEU A 9 -43.84 9.46 55.40
C LEU A 9 -43.63 10.26 54.10
N THR A 10 -44.25 11.43 53.99
CA THR A 10 -44.16 12.27 52.77
C THR A 10 -42.81 12.95 52.60
N PHE A 11 -42.13 13.30 53.69
CA PHE A 11 -40.85 14.02 53.65
C PHE A 11 -39.70 13.15 53.12
N THR A 12 -39.71 11.85 53.41
CA THR A 12 -38.71 10.90 52.92
C THR A 12 -38.81 10.66 51.42
N THR A 13 -40.03 10.48 50.89
CA THR A 13 -40.24 10.19 49.45
C THR A 13 -39.78 11.35 48.58
N LEU A 14 -40.14 12.58 48.94
CA LEU A 14 -39.77 13.79 48.19
C LEU A 14 -38.25 14.05 48.17
N HIS A 15 -37.51 13.56 49.18
CA HIS A 15 -36.05 13.63 49.21
C HIS A 15 -35.40 12.57 48.32
N ILE A 16 -35.97 11.36 48.28
CA ILE A 16 -35.50 10.28 47.42
C ILE A 16 -35.66 10.68 45.94
N GLU A 17 -36.84 11.13 45.51
CA GLU A 17 -37.11 11.52 44.12
C GLU A 17 -36.12 12.57 43.59
N LYS A 18 -35.84 13.62 44.38
CA LYS A 18 -34.86 14.66 44.02
C LYS A 18 -33.44 14.12 43.92
N MET A 19 -33.07 13.16 44.77
CA MET A 19 -31.75 12.53 44.75
C MET A 19 -31.59 11.62 43.52
N THR A 20 -32.62 10.85 43.13
CA THR A 20 -32.57 10.04 41.90
C THR A 20 -32.43 10.91 40.65
N VAL A 21 -33.20 11.99 40.55
CA VAL A 21 -33.11 12.93 39.41
C VAL A 21 -31.70 13.53 39.30
N PHE A 22 -31.12 13.98 40.42
CA PHE A 22 -29.76 14.52 40.42
C PHE A 22 -28.74 13.49 39.93
N ILE A 23 -28.78 12.25 40.44
CA ILE A 23 -27.90 11.15 40.03
C ILE A 23 -28.05 10.85 38.52
N PHE A 24 -29.27 10.72 38.01
CA PHE A 24 -29.51 10.47 36.58
C PHE A 24 -29.00 11.62 35.69
N THR A 25 -29.21 12.88 36.07
CA THR A 25 -28.67 14.02 35.31
C THR A 25 -27.14 14.08 35.36
N SER A 26 -26.51 13.75 36.50
CA SER A 26 -25.05 13.65 36.59
C SER A 26 -24.48 12.55 35.70
N ILE A 27 -25.12 11.37 35.67
CA ILE A 27 -24.72 10.24 34.80
C ILE A 27 -24.86 10.63 33.32
N LEU A 28 -25.99 11.23 32.94
CA LEU A 28 -26.20 11.70 31.56
C LEU A 28 -25.20 12.76 31.14
N LEU A 29 -24.85 13.71 32.01
CA LEU A 29 -23.78 14.69 31.75
C LEU A 29 -22.42 14.01 31.55
N VAL A 30 -22.01 13.10 32.45
CA VAL A 30 -20.74 12.37 32.31
C VAL A 30 -20.68 11.57 31.00
N LEU A 31 -21.75 10.85 30.66
CA LEU A 31 -21.85 10.12 29.38
C LEU A 31 -21.80 11.05 28.17
N SER A 32 -22.38 12.25 28.26
CA SER A 32 -22.35 13.24 27.18
C SER A 32 -20.94 13.78 26.97
N PHE A 33 -20.23 14.09 28.07
CA PHE A 33 -18.83 14.53 28.02
C PHE A 33 -17.89 13.45 27.49
N THR A 34 -18.00 12.18 27.93
CA THR A 34 -17.14 11.10 27.41
C THR A 34 -17.38 10.84 25.92
N ASN A 35 -18.62 10.89 25.46
CA ASN A 35 -18.94 10.71 24.04
C ASN A 35 -18.41 11.87 23.18
N LEU A 36 -18.51 13.11 23.66
CA LEU A 36 -17.94 14.28 22.99
C LEU A 36 -16.40 14.24 22.95
N SER A 37 -15.74 13.82 24.03
CA SER A 37 -14.28 13.63 24.07
C SER A 37 -13.82 12.58 23.07
N LEU A 38 -14.50 11.42 23.00
CA LEU A 38 -14.22 10.38 22.01
C LEU A 38 -14.39 10.91 20.58
N GLN A 39 -15.49 11.59 20.27
CA GLN A 39 -15.70 12.17 18.93
C GLN A 39 -14.61 13.19 18.54
N PHE A 40 -14.13 13.99 19.48
CA PHE A 40 -13.04 14.93 19.23
C PHE A 40 -11.71 14.20 18.93
N GLU A 41 -11.37 13.19 19.74
CA GLU A 41 -10.15 12.39 19.57
C GLU A 41 -10.14 11.61 18.24
N TRP A 42 -11.27 10.97 17.88
CA TRP A 42 -11.43 10.31 16.59
C TRP A 42 -11.33 11.27 15.39
N ASN A 43 -11.83 12.50 15.49
CA ASN A 43 -11.72 13.48 14.42
C ASN A 43 -10.27 13.98 14.23
N VAL A 44 -9.54 14.25 15.32
CA VAL A 44 -8.14 14.70 15.27
C VAL A 44 -7.18 13.60 14.81
N LEU A 45 -7.46 12.34 15.16
CA LEU A 45 -6.76 11.18 14.61
C LEU A 45 -7.11 10.98 13.13
N GLY A 46 -8.40 11.11 12.77
CA GLY A 46 -8.90 10.97 11.40
C GLY A 46 -8.21 11.91 10.41
N THR A 47 -8.07 13.20 10.74
CA THR A 47 -7.37 14.16 9.86
C THR A 47 -5.90 13.82 9.65
N LYS A 48 -5.20 13.29 10.67
CA LYS A 48 -3.81 12.84 10.50
C LYS A 48 -3.71 11.60 9.61
N CYS A 49 -4.68 10.69 9.71
CA CYS A 49 -4.70 9.47 8.91
C CYS A 49 -4.75 9.72 7.40
N GLU A 50 -5.34 10.84 6.97
CA GLU A 50 -5.47 11.21 5.56
C GLU A 50 -4.14 11.73 4.95
N GLU A 51 -3.17 12.16 5.76
CA GLU A 51 -1.85 12.63 5.32
C GLU A 51 -0.85 11.50 4.97
N TYR A 52 -0.96 10.32 5.60
CA TYR A 52 0.07 9.28 5.48
C TYR A 52 0.18 8.59 4.11
N PRO A 53 -0.91 8.39 3.33
CA PRO A 53 -0.79 7.90 1.95
C PRO A 53 0.01 8.86 1.05
N GLU A 54 -0.01 10.16 1.36
CA GLU A 54 0.81 11.18 0.70
C GLU A 54 2.26 11.08 1.17
N LYS A 55 2.52 10.93 2.48
CA LYS A 55 3.90 10.77 3.02
C LYS A 55 4.66 9.58 2.42
N VAL A 56 4.02 8.42 2.19
CA VAL A 56 4.69 7.30 1.49
C VAL A 56 4.96 7.65 0.02
N GLN A 57 4.12 8.47 -0.61
CA GLN A 57 4.37 9.00 -1.95
C GLN A 57 5.52 10.04 -1.95
N GLU A 58 5.62 10.88 -0.92
CA GLU A 58 6.75 11.81 -0.72
C GLU A 58 8.06 11.05 -0.52
N CYS A 59 8.09 9.99 0.30
CA CYS A 59 9.23 9.08 0.41
C CYS A 59 9.66 8.55 -0.98
N TRP A 60 8.70 8.11 -1.81
CA TRP A 60 9.00 7.68 -3.18
C TRP A 60 9.55 8.82 -4.04
N LEU A 61 8.99 10.03 -3.98
CA LEU A 61 9.41 11.17 -4.81
C LEU A 61 10.76 11.78 -4.41
N GLU A 62 11.03 11.93 -3.11
CA GLU A 62 12.26 12.52 -2.59
C GLU A 62 13.44 11.55 -2.65
N LYS A 63 13.23 10.26 -2.36
CA LYS A 63 14.29 9.23 -2.36
C LYS A 63 14.50 8.63 -3.75
N TYR A 64 14.68 9.49 -4.76
CA TYR A 64 14.74 9.12 -6.17
C TYR A 64 16.00 8.36 -6.60
N GLU A 65 16.97 8.19 -5.70
CA GLU A 65 18.23 7.47 -5.92
C GLU A 65 17.98 5.96 -6.17
N VAL A 66 19.01 5.24 -6.65
CA VAL A 66 18.96 3.77 -6.79
C VAL A 66 18.99 3.16 -5.38
N PRO A 67 18.03 2.29 -5.00
CA PRO A 67 17.92 1.81 -3.63
C PRO A 67 19.15 0.99 -3.21
N THR A 68 19.46 1.02 -1.91
CA THR A 68 20.59 0.26 -1.35
C THR A 68 20.17 -1.15 -0.94
N CYS A 69 21.13 -2.07 -1.05
CA CYS A 69 20.90 -3.51 -0.82
C CYS A 69 21.45 -3.99 0.53
N ASP A 70 21.60 -3.05 1.47
CA ASP A 70 21.82 -3.29 2.89
C ASP A 70 20.54 -3.01 3.68
N ASP A 71 20.54 -3.29 4.98
CA ASP A 71 19.40 -3.13 5.89
C ASP A 71 19.07 -1.65 6.21
N LYS A 72 19.53 -0.70 5.38
CA LYS A 72 19.49 0.76 5.61
C LYS A 72 19.13 1.56 4.37
N ASP A 73 18.31 0.97 3.51
CA ASP A 73 17.74 1.68 2.38
C ASP A 73 16.82 2.81 2.86
N SER A 74 17.26 4.06 2.67
CA SER A 74 16.57 5.23 3.22
C SER A 74 15.23 5.56 2.54
N LEU A 75 14.86 4.80 1.50
CA LEU A 75 13.55 4.79 0.88
C LEU A 75 12.59 3.84 1.61
N LEU A 76 13.02 2.60 1.90
CA LEU A 76 12.29 1.70 2.79
C LEU A 76 12.12 2.26 4.20
N GLU A 77 13.17 2.82 4.80
CA GLU A 77 13.14 3.39 6.16
C GLU A 77 12.03 4.48 6.27
N CYS A 78 11.99 5.38 5.28
CA CYS A 78 10.96 6.43 5.17
C CYS A 78 9.53 5.85 5.02
N ALA A 79 9.38 4.82 4.19
CA ALA A 79 8.09 4.16 3.98
C ALA A 79 7.65 3.32 5.20
N GLU A 80 8.60 2.75 5.96
CA GLU A 80 8.34 1.97 7.18
C GLU A 80 7.87 2.87 8.33
N ASP A 81 8.50 4.04 8.53
CA ASP A 81 8.04 5.04 9.51
C ASP A 81 6.58 5.44 9.26
N ALA A 82 6.25 5.82 8.02
CA ALA A 82 4.89 6.18 7.62
C ALA A 82 3.87 5.03 7.75
N LYS A 83 4.32 3.77 7.62
CA LYS A 83 3.52 2.56 7.83
C LYS A 83 3.30 2.23 9.31
N ASN A 84 4.28 2.50 10.18
CA ASN A 84 4.17 2.24 11.62
C ASN A 84 3.23 3.23 12.32
N ASP A 85 3.20 4.49 11.87
CA ASP A 85 2.38 5.56 12.44
C ASP A 85 0.86 5.34 12.28
N VAL A 86 0.41 4.59 11.27
CA VAL A 86 -1.03 4.47 10.93
C VAL A 86 -1.82 3.41 11.70
N ARG A 87 -1.26 2.86 12.79
CA ARG A 87 -1.91 1.81 13.59
C ARG A 87 -3.35 2.11 14.03
N ASN A 88 -3.68 3.38 14.27
CA ASN A 88 -5.01 3.82 14.73
C ASN A 88 -5.96 4.25 13.59
N CYS A 89 -5.55 4.12 12.33
CA CYS A 89 -6.32 4.58 11.17
C CYS A 89 -7.37 3.57 10.69
N LYS A 90 -8.30 4.04 9.84
CA LYS A 90 -9.27 3.20 9.12
C LYS A 90 -8.55 2.08 8.37
N GLU A 91 -9.22 0.93 8.20
CA GLU A 91 -8.67 -0.23 7.50
C GLU A 91 -8.28 0.11 6.05
N GLU A 92 -9.12 0.88 5.35
CA GLU A 92 -8.88 1.39 3.99
C GLU A 92 -7.55 2.14 3.87
N VAL A 93 -7.28 3.05 4.81
CA VAL A 93 -6.03 3.83 4.87
C VAL A 93 -4.84 2.91 5.15
N ARG A 94 -4.99 1.94 6.06
CA ARG A 94 -3.94 0.96 6.36
C ARG A 94 -3.67 0.01 5.18
N LYS A 95 -4.68 -0.47 4.44
CA LYS A 95 -4.46 -1.27 3.21
C LYS A 95 -3.72 -0.44 2.15
N THR A 96 -4.13 0.81 1.90
CA THR A 96 -3.47 1.71 0.94
C THR A 96 -1.98 1.94 1.26
N ILE A 97 -1.65 2.13 2.54
CA ILE A 97 -0.28 2.39 3.00
C ILE A 97 0.57 1.12 3.01
N ASN A 98 0.00 -0.01 3.42
CA ASN A 98 0.68 -1.31 3.32
C ASN A 98 1.00 -1.67 1.86
N ASN A 99 0.06 -1.47 0.93
CA ASN A 99 0.32 -1.67 -0.50
C ASN A 99 1.44 -0.72 -0.99
N LYS A 100 1.34 0.60 -0.74
CA LYS A 100 2.43 1.55 -1.09
C LYS A 100 3.80 1.16 -0.52
N TYR A 101 3.85 0.62 0.69
CA TYR A 101 5.09 0.09 1.28
C TYR A 101 5.58 -1.18 0.56
N ASN A 102 4.68 -2.14 0.30
CA ASN A 102 5.01 -3.40 -0.37
C ASN A 102 5.51 -3.17 -1.80
N ILE A 103 4.86 -2.27 -2.56
CA ILE A 103 5.30 -1.75 -3.86
C ILE A 103 6.77 -1.33 -3.81
N ILE A 104 7.12 -0.45 -2.87
CA ILE A 104 8.49 0.06 -2.70
C ILE A 104 9.46 -1.08 -2.35
N LYS A 105 9.05 -2.01 -1.49
CA LYS A 105 9.84 -3.18 -1.10
C LYS A 105 10.12 -4.10 -2.29
N THR A 106 9.10 -4.47 -3.07
CA THR A 106 9.25 -5.33 -4.26
C THR A 106 10.16 -4.69 -5.31
N LEU A 107 10.06 -3.38 -5.50
CA LEU A 107 10.93 -2.62 -6.41
C LEU A 107 12.40 -2.58 -5.94
N ARG A 108 12.65 -2.49 -4.62
CA ARG A 108 14.01 -2.63 -4.05
C ARG A 108 14.52 -4.06 -4.19
N ASP A 109 13.73 -5.05 -3.79
CA ASP A 109 14.19 -6.43 -3.69
C ASP A 109 14.53 -6.98 -5.09
N ALA A 110 13.71 -6.70 -6.11
CA ALA A 110 14.02 -6.99 -7.52
C ALA A 110 15.28 -6.26 -8.04
N MET A 111 15.57 -5.04 -7.56
CA MET A 111 16.81 -4.33 -7.89
C MET A 111 18.03 -4.96 -7.20
N CYS A 112 17.84 -5.52 -6.01
CA CYS A 112 18.92 -6.05 -5.17
C CYS A 112 19.28 -7.50 -5.45
N GLU A 113 18.34 -8.30 -5.96
CA GLU A 113 18.62 -9.62 -6.54
C GLU A 113 19.41 -9.51 -7.86
N ASN A 114 19.24 -8.41 -8.62
CA ASN A 114 19.94 -8.18 -9.89
C ASN A 114 21.05 -7.11 -9.77
N THR A 115 22.15 -7.46 -9.09
CA THR A 115 23.25 -6.52 -8.77
C THR A 115 23.93 -5.89 -9.99
N ASP A 116 24.04 -6.62 -11.10
CA ASP A 116 24.67 -6.12 -12.33
C ASP A 116 23.82 -5.02 -12.99
N LEU A 117 22.50 -5.19 -12.95
CA LEU A 117 21.53 -4.21 -13.44
C LEU A 117 21.51 -2.96 -12.56
N ARG A 118 21.48 -3.13 -11.23
CA ARG A 118 21.64 -2.04 -10.27
C ARG A 118 22.92 -1.23 -10.53
N ASP A 119 24.05 -1.91 -10.72
CA ASP A 119 25.33 -1.25 -10.95
C ASP A 119 25.39 -0.51 -12.30
N GLU A 120 24.59 -0.88 -13.30
CA GLU A 120 24.40 -0.04 -14.50
C GLU A 120 23.46 1.15 -14.26
N PHE A 121 22.41 1.01 -13.43
CA PHE A 121 21.55 2.13 -13.03
C PHE A 121 22.29 3.18 -12.20
N VAL A 122 23.18 2.77 -11.28
CA VAL A 122 24.05 3.67 -10.51
C VAL A 122 24.97 4.49 -11.44
N LYS A 123 25.47 3.89 -12.52
CA LYS A 123 26.24 4.59 -13.57
C LYS A 123 25.38 5.50 -14.45
N ARG A 124 24.04 5.37 -14.40
CA ARG A 124 23.07 6.01 -15.32
C ARG A 124 21.80 6.47 -14.59
N PRO A 125 21.86 7.42 -13.63
CA PRO A 125 20.68 7.83 -12.84
C PRO A 125 19.50 8.34 -13.67
N SER A 126 19.75 8.88 -14.88
CA SER A 126 18.68 9.29 -15.80
C SER A 126 17.90 8.13 -16.42
N CYS A 127 18.52 6.95 -16.63
CA CYS A 127 17.75 5.75 -16.99
C CYS A 127 16.88 5.34 -15.79
N TRP A 128 17.45 5.37 -14.58
CA TRP A 128 16.74 4.96 -13.37
C TRP A 128 15.49 5.81 -13.12
N LEU A 129 15.55 7.14 -13.20
CA LEU A 129 14.38 8.00 -12.99
C LEU A 129 13.17 7.64 -13.89
N THR A 130 13.42 7.34 -15.17
CA THR A 130 12.38 6.88 -16.10
C THR A 130 11.88 5.49 -15.71
N THR A 131 12.79 4.53 -15.55
CA THR A 131 12.46 3.14 -15.19
C THR A 131 11.68 3.05 -13.88
N ARG A 132 12.10 3.79 -12.87
CA ARG A 132 11.53 3.87 -11.52
C ARG A 132 10.08 4.32 -11.57
N THR A 133 9.79 5.45 -12.23
CA THR A 133 8.43 5.97 -12.45
C THR A 133 7.54 4.92 -13.12
N CYS A 134 8.09 4.27 -14.15
CA CYS A 134 7.39 3.30 -14.98
C CYS A 134 7.09 1.98 -14.24
N ALA A 135 8.04 1.52 -13.41
CA ALA A 135 7.91 0.30 -12.63
C ALA A 135 7.04 0.46 -11.38
N SER A 136 6.89 1.67 -10.82
CA SER A 136 5.92 1.90 -9.75
C SER A 136 4.49 1.60 -10.18
N ASP A 137 4.12 1.92 -11.43
CA ASP A 137 2.77 1.64 -11.95
C ASP A 137 2.54 0.13 -12.14
N LEU A 138 3.58 -0.63 -12.53
CA LEU A 138 3.53 -2.10 -12.60
C LEU A 138 3.40 -2.74 -11.22
N ALA A 139 4.19 -2.26 -10.26
CA ALA A 139 4.19 -2.79 -8.90
C ALA A 139 2.87 -2.52 -8.14
N VAL A 140 2.12 -1.46 -8.50
CA VAL A 140 0.77 -1.19 -7.94
C VAL A 140 -0.22 -2.33 -8.19
N LEU A 141 -0.09 -3.04 -9.32
CA LEU A 141 -0.89 -4.22 -9.63
C LEU A 141 -0.34 -5.46 -8.90
N ALA A 142 0.99 -5.60 -8.83
CA ALA A 142 1.70 -6.80 -8.38
C ALA A 142 1.39 -7.30 -6.95
N ASP A 143 0.88 -6.46 -6.05
CA ASP A 143 0.64 -6.75 -4.62
C ASP A 143 -0.83 -7.10 -4.26
N ASP A 144 -1.76 -7.11 -5.24
CA ASP A 144 -3.16 -7.48 -4.94
C ASP A 144 -3.38 -9.01 -5.01
N GLU A 145 -3.55 -9.62 -3.84
CA GLU A 145 -3.74 -11.08 -3.66
C GLU A 145 -5.01 -11.64 -4.35
N GLU A 146 -5.96 -10.77 -4.71
CA GLU A 146 -7.23 -11.13 -5.35
C GLU A 146 -7.26 -10.83 -6.87
N MET A 147 -6.10 -10.63 -7.53
CA MET A 147 -6.07 -10.39 -8.98
C MET A 147 -6.70 -11.52 -9.82
N GLU A 148 -7.71 -11.14 -10.59
CA GLU A 148 -8.26 -11.97 -11.67
C GLU A 148 -7.32 -12.01 -12.89
N GLU A 149 -7.48 -13.01 -13.75
CA GLU A 149 -6.60 -13.28 -14.90
C GLU A 149 -6.49 -12.08 -15.87
N ASP A 150 -7.58 -11.31 -16.00
CA ASP A 150 -7.67 -10.06 -16.78
C ASP A 150 -6.81 -8.91 -16.22
N ALA A 151 -6.52 -8.88 -14.91
CA ALA A 151 -5.64 -7.89 -14.30
C ALA A 151 -4.15 -8.19 -14.60
N CYS A 152 -3.78 -9.48 -14.64
CA CYS A 152 -2.45 -9.90 -15.08
C CYS A 152 -2.19 -9.60 -16.56
N GLY A 153 -3.23 -9.64 -17.42
CA GLY A 153 -3.16 -9.14 -18.79
C GLY A 153 -2.84 -7.65 -18.86
N GLN A 154 -3.54 -6.82 -18.08
CA GLN A 154 -3.30 -5.36 -18.02
C GLN A 154 -1.90 -5.01 -17.48
N LEU A 155 -1.38 -5.79 -16.53
CA LEU A 155 0.01 -5.66 -16.06
C LEU A 155 1.02 -5.94 -17.19
N LEU A 156 0.77 -6.95 -18.02
CA LEU A 156 1.62 -7.28 -19.17
C LEU A 156 1.59 -6.17 -20.24
N GLU A 157 0.41 -5.68 -20.61
CA GLU A 157 0.25 -4.53 -21.53
C GLU A 157 0.95 -3.27 -21.00
N SER A 158 0.83 -3.02 -19.69
CA SER A 158 1.51 -1.90 -19.03
C SER A 158 3.03 -2.05 -19.09
N MET A 159 3.57 -3.27 -18.95
CA MET A 159 5.00 -3.55 -19.09
C MET A 159 5.50 -3.31 -20.52
N GLU A 160 4.74 -3.69 -21.55
CA GLU A 160 5.12 -3.42 -22.94
C GLU A 160 5.07 -1.92 -23.26
N SER A 161 3.98 -1.24 -22.89
CA SER A 161 3.80 0.20 -23.03
C SER A 161 4.95 0.97 -22.35
N CYS A 162 5.27 0.57 -21.11
CA CYS A 162 6.38 1.11 -20.34
C CYS A 162 7.71 1.05 -21.12
N ASN A 163 8.03 -0.12 -21.69
CA ASN A 163 9.27 -0.35 -22.43
C ASN A 163 9.33 0.29 -23.82
N PHE A 164 8.21 0.82 -24.34
CA PHE A 164 8.18 1.64 -25.55
C PHE A 164 8.58 3.11 -25.29
N LEU A 165 8.31 3.64 -24.09
CA LEU A 165 8.47 5.07 -23.77
C LEU A 165 9.93 5.53 -23.64
N SER A 166 10.86 4.63 -23.33
CA SER A 166 12.22 4.98 -22.87
C SER A 166 13.25 5.23 -23.97
N GLY A 167 12.79 5.42 -25.22
CA GLY A 167 13.63 5.70 -26.38
C GLY A 167 14.48 4.49 -26.82
N LEU A 168 15.50 4.74 -27.65
CA LEU A 168 16.36 3.69 -28.20
C LEU A 168 17.69 3.58 -27.43
N GLY A 169 18.09 2.35 -27.12
CA GLY A 169 19.43 2.02 -26.60
C GLY A 169 19.43 1.57 -25.13
N LYS A 170 20.58 1.71 -24.45
CA LYS A 170 20.84 0.95 -23.20
C LYS A 170 19.86 1.24 -22.04
N CYS A 171 19.27 2.44 -21.95
CA CYS A 171 18.22 2.67 -20.94
C CYS A 171 16.98 1.77 -21.16
N GLN A 172 16.61 1.52 -22.42
CA GLN A 172 15.46 0.68 -22.78
C GLN A 172 15.71 -0.79 -22.42
N GLU A 173 16.91 -1.30 -22.72
CA GLU A 173 17.37 -2.65 -22.35
C GLU A 173 17.37 -2.83 -20.82
N MET A 174 17.96 -1.88 -20.09
CA MET A 174 18.00 -1.90 -18.62
C MET A 174 16.60 -1.83 -18.01
N GLN A 175 15.70 -1.02 -18.60
CA GLN A 175 14.33 -0.93 -18.14
C GLN A 175 13.57 -2.22 -18.38
N ALA A 176 13.63 -2.80 -19.59
CA ALA A 176 12.93 -4.03 -19.91
C ALA A 176 13.31 -5.16 -18.96
N ASN A 177 14.62 -5.30 -18.70
CA ASN A 177 15.15 -6.24 -17.71
C ASN A 177 14.58 -5.94 -16.30
N PHE A 178 14.58 -4.69 -15.84
CA PHE A 178 14.05 -4.36 -14.51
C PHE A 178 12.54 -4.62 -14.39
N THR A 179 11.76 -4.20 -15.38
CA THR A 179 10.30 -4.42 -15.38
C THR A 179 9.96 -5.92 -15.42
N LEU A 180 10.81 -6.74 -16.04
CA LEU A 180 10.67 -8.20 -16.03
C LEU A 180 10.99 -8.80 -14.65
N GLU A 181 12.02 -8.34 -13.94
CA GLU A 181 12.27 -8.81 -12.56
C GLU A 181 11.13 -8.39 -11.60
N VAL A 182 10.59 -7.17 -11.76
CA VAL A 182 9.39 -6.72 -11.01
C VAL A 182 8.16 -7.57 -11.34
N PHE A 183 7.97 -7.96 -12.61
CA PHE A 183 6.88 -8.85 -13.03
C PHE A 183 7.06 -10.28 -12.48
N LYS A 184 8.27 -10.84 -12.48
CA LYS A 184 8.59 -12.14 -11.88
C LYS A 184 8.35 -12.18 -10.37
N ALA A 185 8.58 -11.05 -9.68
CA ALA A 185 8.32 -10.89 -8.26
C ALA A 185 6.81 -10.70 -7.92
N SER A 186 5.93 -10.55 -8.93
CA SER A 186 4.49 -10.41 -8.75
C SER A 186 3.75 -11.75 -8.66
N THR A 187 2.55 -11.73 -8.07
CA THR A 187 1.63 -12.89 -8.06
C THR A 187 1.26 -13.37 -9.48
N CYS A 188 1.24 -12.46 -10.46
CA CYS A 188 0.92 -12.73 -11.87
C CYS A 188 1.92 -13.62 -12.61
N VAL A 189 3.12 -13.90 -12.06
CA VAL A 189 4.10 -14.80 -12.71
C VAL A 189 3.52 -16.19 -13.00
N SER A 190 2.58 -16.65 -12.17
CA SER A 190 1.86 -17.94 -12.35
C SER A 190 0.74 -17.90 -13.40
N HIS A 191 0.34 -16.72 -13.86
CA HIS A 191 -0.60 -16.53 -14.98
C HIS A 191 0.13 -16.27 -16.31
N ALA A 192 1.37 -15.79 -16.25
CA ALA A 192 2.19 -15.45 -17.41
C ALA A 192 2.35 -16.61 -18.41
N GLU A 193 2.53 -17.85 -17.93
CA GLU A 193 2.64 -19.04 -18.78
C GLU A 193 1.43 -19.19 -19.71
N LYS A 194 0.21 -19.04 -19.17
CA LYS A 194 -1.04 -19.17 -19.93
C LYS A 194 -1.23 -18.02 -20.93
N LEU A 195 -0.89 -16.79 -20.52
CA LEU A 195 -1.01 -15.61 -21.37
C LEU A 195 -0.06 -15.70 -22.57
N LEU A 196 1.16 -16.20 -22.37
CA LEU A 196 2.13 -16.43 -23.44
C LEU A 196 1.75 -17.61 -24.35
N ASP A 197 1.16 -18.68 -23.82
CA ASP A 197 0.66 -19.81 -24.61
C ASP A 197 -0.53 -19.41 -25.51
N LEU A 198 -1.39 -18.49 -25.08
CA LEU A 198 -2.51 -17.98 -25.87
C LEU A 198 -2.03 -17.18 -27.09
N ASP A 199 -1.04 -16.31 -26.92
CA ASP A 199 -0.48 -15.50 -28.00
C ASP A 199 0.35 -16.34 -29.00
N GLY A 200 0.81 -17.53 -28.58
CA GLY A 200 1.39 -18.56 -29.45
C GLY A 200 0.47 -19.02 -30.60
N ALA A 201 -0.84 -18.76 -30.51
CA ALA A 201 -1.81 -18.98 -31.59
C ALA A 201 -2.11 -17.72 -32.45
N ALA A 202 -1.64 -16.53 -32.04
CA ALA A 202 -2.20 -15.23 -32.45
C ALA A 202 -1.20 -14.26 -33.14
N SER A 203 -0.43 -14.78 -34.09
CA SER A 203 0.32 -14.04 -35.14
C SER A 203 1.69 -13.43 -34.78
N VAL A 204 2.56 -13.42 -35.80
CA VAL A 204 4.00 -13.12 -35.73
C VAL A 204 4.30 -11.63 -35.95
N ALA A 205 5.39 -11.17 -35.31
CA ALA A 205 6.07 -9.86 -35.46
C ALA A 205 5.39 -8.68 -34.72
N THR A 206 5.93 -8.23 -33.58
CA THR A 206 7.14 -7.36 -33.59
C THR A 206 8.00 -7.45 -32.31
N SER A 207 7.52 -8.08 -31.24
CA SER A 207 8.09 -8.09 -29.87
C SER A 207 9.10 -9.22 -29.56
N CYS A 208 9.69 -9.85 -30.59
CA CYS A 208 10.41 -11.14 -30.49
C CYS A 208 11.65 -11.21 -29.58
N SER A 209 12.11 -10.11 -28.97
CA SER A 209 13.22 -10.13 -28.00
C SER A 209 12.78 -10.35 -26.55
N ILE A 210 11.61 -9.82 -26.15
CA ILE A 210 11.17 -9.87 -24.74
C ILE A 210 10.54 -11.23 -24.44
N ILE A 211 9.57 -11.66 -25.26
CA ILE A 211 8.86 -12.95 -25.12
C ILE A 211 9.83 -14.15 -24.97
N VAL A 212 10.92 -14.16 -25.73
CA VAL A 212 11.94 -15.22 -25.67
C VAL A 212 12.71 -15.21 -24.33
N VAL A 213 12.96 -14.03 -23.74
CA VAL A 213 13.61 -13.90 -22.43
C VAL A 213 12.66 -14.29 -21.30
N VAL A 214 11.38 -13.94 -21.38
CA VAL A 214 10.38 -14.40 -20.39
C VAL A 214 10.26 -15.92 -20.42
N ALA A 215 10.02 -16.51 -21.60
CA ALA A 215 9.86 -17.95 -21.76
C ALA A 215 11.10 -18.76 -21.32
N THR A 216 12.31 -18.26 -21.59
CA THR A 216 13.55 -18.94 -21.14
C THR A 216 13.84 -18.76 -19.65
N ALA A 217 13.48 -17.62 -19.05
CA ALA A 217 13.61 -17.43 -17.60
C ALA A 217 12.62 -18.30 -16.80
N VAL A 218 11.37 -18.40 -17.25
CA VAL A 218 10.35 -19.26 -16.61
C VAL A 218 10.72 -20.74 -16.74
N LEU A 219 11.12 -21.19 -17.93
CA LEU A 219 11.55 -22.58 -18.14
C LEU A 219 12.79 -22.95 -17.30
N ALA A 220 13.63 -21.99 -16.92
CA ALA A 220 14.78 -22.19 -16.04
C ALA A 220 14.41 -22.22 -14.54
N ALA A 221 13.23 -21.75 -14.16
CA ALA A 221 12.73 -21.79 -12.78
C ALA A 221 11.88 -23.05 -12.47
N ALA A 222 11.46 -23.78 -13.52
CA ALA A 222 10.60 -24.97 -13.43
C ALA A 222 11.36 -26.32 -13.44
N ILE A 223 12.69 -26.32 -13.27
CA ILE A 223 13.59 -27.48 -13.37
C ILE A 223 14.42 -27.67 -12.09
#